data_AF-A0A9P6GMK1-F1
#
_entry.id   AF-A0A9P6GMK1-F1
#
_cell.length_a   1.000
_cell.length_b   1.000
_cell.length_c   1.000
_cell.angle_alpha   90.00
_cell.angle_beta   90.00
_cell.angle_gamma   90.00
#
_symmetry.space_group_name_H-M   'P 1'
#
loop_
_entity.id
_entity.type
_entity.pdbx_description
1 polymer ?
#
loop_
_entity_poly.entity_id
_entity_poly.type
_entity_poly.pdbx_seq_one_letter_code
_entity_poly.pdbx_strand_id
1 'polypeptide(L)'
;MGSLRFLLAAAVAFQAVAGHVALPIEASERVFSRQVVANDSWPYGPLSTKDRDILDSRGEAVTWAGVNWPGSGETMVPEGVEWSSVEDILDLVKSVGFNFIRLTYAIETVDQIYERNGSDVPLEIAMITGLGYENGTKVTKEIVAKNNGWTKDTGRFEVWDRIAEAALERGLHFHPDVHVGKANGAATTRTDGNAWFDDYNFPVKNWHRGLQYVANWAKKHPNVVSMSLRNELRRAINTTAPTWTTGYDWLTFVGNYTAATDAIYSINPDILVTWSGLQYDQDLSALTSGLNLNTAPLYKGDAIRDGYRRKPVVFDLASHPWADKVVYELHLYSMSENLDTGNCPIIEAELYQSGFNAL
;
A
#
# COMPACT_ATOMS: atom_id res chain seq x y z
N MET A 1 52.57 68.73 -5.42
CA MET A 1 53.88 68.16 -5.78
C MET A 1 54.36 67.33 -4.61
N GLY A 2 54.82 66.10 -4.84
CA GLY A 2 55.51 65.32 -3.79
C GLY A 2 54.75 64.08 -3.36
N SER A 3 55.12 62.97 -3.98
CA SER A 3 55.00 61.62 -3.47
C SER A 3 55.90 61.39 -2.24
N LEU A 4 55.71 60.24 -1.57
CA LEU A 4 56.51 59.60 -0.50
C LEU A 4 56.26 60.16 0.92
N ARG A 5 56.04 59.39 2.01
CA ARG A 5 56.41 58.01 2.44
C ARG A 5 55.40 57.58 3.53
N PHE A 6 55.10 56.30 3.82
CA PHE A 6 56.02 55.30 4.36
C PHE A 6 55.41 53.89 4.29
N LEU A 7 56.31 52.91 4.15
CA LEU A 7 56.08 51.48 4.24
C LEU A 7 55.52 51.07 5.61
N LEU A 8 54.62 50.08 5.60
CA LEU A 8 54.67 48.98 6.56
C LEU A 8 54.45 47.68 5.79
N ALA A 9 55.41 46.76 5.92
CA ALA A 9 55.35 45.43 5.34
C ALA A 9 54.44 44.52 6.18
N ALA A 10 53.55 43.80 5.52
CA ALA A 10 53.01 42.54 6.02
C ALA A 10 52.90 41.58 4.83
N ALA A 11 53.73 40.55 4.85
CA ALA A 11 53.65 39.44 3.92
C ALA A 11 52.42 38.59 4.29
N VAL A 12 51.50 38.39 3.35
CA VAL A 12 50.45 37.36 3.46
C VAL A 12 50.71 36.33 2.37
N ALA A 13 51.02 35.13 2.82
CA ALA A 13 51.25 33.96 1.98
C ALA A 13 49.92 33.47 1.35
N PHE A 14 50.02 33.02 0.10
CA PHE A 14 48.93 32.41 -0.66
C PHE A 14 48.46 31.10 -0.04
N GLN A 15 47.13 30.92 0.07
CA GLN A 15 46.50 29.61 -0.05
C GLN A 15 45.35 29.72 -1.05
N ALA A 16 45.43 28.88 -2.09
CA ALA A 16 44.46 28.76 -3.16
C ALA A 16 43.21 28.02 -2.66
N VAL A 17 42.03 28.58 -2.91
CA VAL A 17 40.75 27.87 -2.82
C VAL A 17 40.15 27.88 -4.22
N ALA A 18 40.17 26.73 -4.88
CA ALA A 18 39.66 26.56 -6.24
C ALA A 18 38.14 26.70 -6.26
N GLY A 19 37.67 27.63 -7.08
CA GLY A 19 36.26 27.89 -7.37
C GLY A 19 35.62 26.78 -8.21
N HIS A 20 34.33 26.63 -7.99
CA HIS A 20 33.48 25.59 -8.56
C HIS A 20 33.24 25.81 -10.06
N VAL A 21 33.52 24.79 -10.86
CA VAL A 21 32.92 24.58 -12.18
C VAL A 21 32.35 23.16 -12.18
N ALA A 22 31.07 23.04 -11.85
CA ALA A 22 30.34 21.79 -11.99
C ALA A 22 29.84 21.70 -13.43
N LEU A 23 30.40 20.74 -14.17
CA LEU A 23 29.92 20.32 -15.49
C LEU A 23 28.51 19.72 -15.35
N PRO A 24 27.60 19.91 -16.33
CA PRO A 24 26.31 19.25 -16.30
C PRO A 24 26.53 17.76 -16.57
N ILE A 25 26.33 16.93 -15.55
CA ILE A 25 26.11 15.50 -15.73
C ILE A 25 24.63 15.40 -16.09
N GLU A 26 24.33 15.20 -17.38
CA GLU A 26 23.04 14.63 -17.80
C GLU A 26 22.92 13.25 -17.18
N ALA A 27 22.30 13.19 -16.00
CA ALA A 27 21.70 11.97 -15.51
C ALA A 27 20.49 11.70 -16.41
N SER A 28 20.72 10.95 -17.49
CA SER A 28 19.65 10.25 -18.20
C SER A 28 18.98 9.30 -17.20
N GLU A 29 17.98 9.78 -16.47
CA GLU A 29 16.99 8.94 -15.81
C GLU A 29 16.24 8.19 -16.90
N ARG A 30 16.82 7.07 -17.33
CA ARG A 30 16.03 6.03 -17.98
C ARG A 30 15.07 5.53 -16.91
N VAL A 31 13.84 6.03 -16.96
CA VAL A 31 12.68 5.33 -16.44
C VAL A 31 12.82 3.90 -16.94
N PHE A 32 13.17 2.98 -16.06
CA PHE A 32 13.09 1.55 -16.36
C PHE A 32 11.61 1.22 -16.46
N SER A 33 11.04 1.53 -17.63
CA SER A 33 9.87 0.84 -18.14
C SER A 33 10.20 -0.65 -18.05
N ARG A 34 9.25 -1.40 -17.52
CA ARG A 34 9.24 -2.87 -17.45
C ARG A 34 10.04 -3.42 -18.64
N GLN A 35 11.01 -4.32 -18.39
CA GLN A 35 11.55 -5.12 -19.49
C GLN A 35 10.36 -5.55 -20.32
N VAL A 36 10.35 -5.19 -21.61
CA VAL A 36 9.28 -5.49 -22.56
C VAL A 36 9.21 -7.00 -22.66
N VAL A 37 8.59 -7.63 -21.68
CA VAL A 37 8.03 -8.96 -21.81
C VAL A 37 7.02 -8.75 -22.92
N ALA A 38 7.23 -9.46 -24.03
CA ALA A 38 6.39 -9.34 -25.21
C ALA A 38 4.92 -9.23 -24.78
N ASN A 39 4.17 -8.30 -25.37
CA ASN A 39 2.76 -7.98 -25.09
C ASN A 39 1.79 -9.18 -25.20
N ASP A 40 2.31 -10.40 -25.32
CA ASP A 40 1.59 -11.63 -25.62
C ASP A 40 1.87 -12.77 -24.62
N SER A 41 2.55 -12.51 -23.50
CA SER A 41 2.66 -13.48 -22.41
C SER A 41 1.90 -13.02 -21.18
N TRP A 42 1.21 -13.97 -20.53
CA TRP A 42 0.60 -13.78 -19.23
C TRP A 42 1.63 -13.17 -18.26
N PRO A 43 1.29 -12.14 -17.47
CA PRO A 43 -0.06 -11.71 -17.05
C PRO A 43 -0.70 -10.60 -17.89
N TYR A 44 -0.23 -10.37 -19.13
CA TYR A 44 -0.79 -9.36 -20.05
C TYR A 44 -0.88 -7.95 -19.44
N GLY A 45 0.10 -7.59 -18.61
CA GLY A 45 0.20 -6.25 -18.03
C GLY A 45 0.92 -5.26 -18.96
N PRO A 46 0.96 -3.97 -18.60
CA PRO A 46 0.30 -3.36 -17.44
C PRO A 46 -1.22 -3.37 -17.59
N LEU A 47 -1.92 -3.46 -16.47
CA LEU A 47 -3.38 -3.36 -16.46
C LEU A 47 -3.81 -1.88 -16.42
N SER A 48 -5.04 -1.62 -16.83
CA SER A 48 -5.66 -0.29 -16.77
C SER A 48 -7.13 -0.43 -16.36
N THR A 49 -7.75 0.68 -15.98
CA THR A 49 -9.19 0.75 -15.74
C THR A 49 -9.87 1.54 -16.84
N LYS A 50 -11.07 1.08 -17.22
CA LYS A 50 -11.98 1.80 -18.09
C LYS A 50 -13.39 1.57 -17.61
N ASP A 51 -14.05 2.65 -17.20
CA ASP A 51 -15.36 2.58 -16.57
C ASP A 51 -15.30 1.58 -15.39
N ARG A 52 -16.11 0.53 -15.42
CA ARG A 52 -16.12 -0.53 -14.40
C ARG A 52 -15.09 -1.64 -14.60
N ASP A 53 -14.49 -1.72 -15.78
CA ASP A 53 -13.69 -2.88 -16.18
C ASP A 53 -12.21 -2.63 -15.91
N ILE A 54 -11.52 -3.66 -15.45
CA ILE A 54 -10.06 -3.75 -15.48
C ILE A 54 -9.70 -4.38 -16.83
N LEU A 55 -8.84 -3.72 -17.60
CA LEU A 55 -8.40 -4.18 -18.91
C LEU A 55 -6.94 -4.59 -18.89
N ASP A 56 -6.63 -5.68 -19.58
CA ASP A 56 -5.26 -6.08 -19.87
C ASP A 56 -4.65 -5.29 -21.05
N SER A 57 -3.39 -5.53 -21.36
CA SER A 57 -2.67 -4.85 -22.44
C SER A 57 -3.20 -5.18 -23.85
N ARG A 58 -4.06 -6.19 -23.98
CA ARG A 58 -4.77 -6.57 -25.21
C ARG A 58 -6.16 -5.92 -25.31
N GLY A 59 -6.59 -5.23 -24.25
CA GLY A 59 -7.91 -4.60 -24.14
C GLY A 59 -9.01 -5.58 -23.72
N GLU A 60 -8.66 -6.75 -23.19
CA GLU A 60 -9.60 -7.74 -22.68
C GLU A 60 -9.91 -7.46 -21.21
N ALA A 61 -11.18 -7.60 -20.83
CA ALA A 61 -11.60 -7.43 -19.45
C ALA A 61 -11.07 -8.57 -18.56
N VAL A 62 -10.47 -8.21 -17.43
CA VAL A 62 -9.94 -9.12 -16.42
C VAL A 62 -10.84 -9.11 -15.21
N THR A 63 -11.39 -10.27 -14.85
CA THR A 63 -12.12 -10.46 -13.60
C THR A 63 -11.23 -11.18 -12.59
N TRP A 64 -11.05 -10.58 -11.41
CA TRP A 64 -10.35 -11.22 -10.31
C TRP A 64 -11.31 -12.01 -9.44
N ALA A 65 -11.07 -13.32 -9.34
CA ALA A 65 -11.65 -14.19 -8.34
C ALA A 65 -10.50 -14.67 -7.46
N GLY A 66 -10.44 -14.18 -6.23
CA GLY A 66 -9.25 -14.35 -5.41
C GLY A 66 -9.50 -14.74 -3.97
N VAL A 67 -8.38 -14.96 -3.27
CA VAL A 67 -8.32 -15.28 -1.85
C VAL A 67 -7.43 -14.27 -1.13
N ASN A 68 -7.77 -14.01 0.13
CA ASN A 68 -6.88 -13.33 1.05
C ASN A 68 -5.89 -14.33 1.65
N TRP A 69 -4.61 -13.99 1.62
CA TRP A 69 -3.55 -14.71 2.32
C TRP A 69 -3.01 -13.80 3.44
N PRO A 70 -3.25 -14.13 4.71
CA PRO A 70 -2.77 -13.33 5.83
C PRO A 70 -1.24 -13.32 5.94
N GLY A 71 -0.65 -12.12 6.02
CA GLY A 71 0.79 -11.91 6.27
C GLY A 71 1.10 -10.68 7.13
N SER A 72 0.08 -10.07 7.73
CA SER A 72 0.18 -8.82 8.52
C SER A 72 0.26 -9.03 10.04
N GLY A 73 0.27 -10.28 10.52
CA GLY A 73 0.41 -10.63 11.93
C GLY A 73 1.82 -10.37 12.48
N GLU A 74 2.07 -10.67 13.77
CA GLU A 74 3.31 -10.26 14.47
C GLU A 74 4.61 -10.78 13.84
N THR A 75 4.57 -11.94 13.18
CA THR A 75 5.73 -12.47 12.45
C THR A 75 5.97 -11.72 11.15
N MET A 76 4.95 -11.11 10.56
CA MET A 76 4.94 -10.52 9.22
C MET A 76 5.44 -11.49 8.14
N VAL A 77 5.21 -12.78 8.35
CA VAL A 77 5.47 -13.86 7.39
C VAL A 77 4.11 -14.45 7.01
N PRO A 78 3.84 -14.71 5.72
CA PRO A 78 2.57 -15.28 5.29
C PRO A 78 2.25 -16.58 6.02
N GLU A 79 1.04 -16.67 6.57
CA GLU A 79 0.66 -17.78 7.43
C GLU A 79 0.45 -19.09 6.66
N GLY A 80 0.61 -20.23 7.33
CA GLY A 80 0.38 -21.54 6.72
C GLY A 80 1.61 -22.18 6.09
N VAL A 81 2.68 -21.40 5.85
CA VAL A 81 3.94 -21.89 5.24
C VAL A 81 4.72 -22.84 6.16
N GLU A 82 4.36 -22.92 7.44
CA GLU A 82 4.84 -23.94 8.37
C GLU A 82 4.12 -25.29 8.21
N TRP A 83 2.90 -25.28 7.66
CA TRP A 83 2.08 -26.48 7.45
C TRP A 83 2.27 -27.08 6.06
N SER A 84 2.44 -26.24 5.04
CA SER A 84 2.53 -26.63 3.64
C SER A 84 3.53 -25.75 2.88
N SER A 85 4.05 -26.26 1.76
CA SER A 85 4.94 -25.45 0.90
C SER A 85 4.14 -24.33 0.25
N VAL A 86 4.80 -23.23 -0.11
CA VAL A 86 4.18 -22.15 -0.90
C VAL A 86 3.57 -22.72 -2.19
N GLU A 87 4.28 -23.63 -2.85
CA GLU A 87 3.84 -24.29 -4.07
C GLU A 87 2.52 -25.05 -3.88
N ASP A 88 2.43 -25.89 -2.85
CA ASP A 88 1.23 -26.68 -2.56
C ASP A 88 0.04 -25.80 -2.19
N ILE A 89 0.26 -24.72 -1.42
CA ILE A 89 -0.78 -23.74 -1.07
C ILE A 89 -1.33 -23.09 -2.34
N LEU A 90 -0.45 -22.65 -3.24
CA LEU A 90 -0.85 -22.00 -4.48
C LEU A 90 -1.50 -22.97 -5.47
N ASP A 91 -1.08 -24.24 -5.49
CA ASP A 91 -1.73 -25.29 -6.27
C ASP A 91 -3.16 -25.55 -5.76
N LEU A 92 -3.37 -25.52 -4.45
CA LEU A 92 -4.71 -25.59 -3.87
C LEU A 92 -5.57 -24.38 -4.30
N VAL A 93 -5.05 -23.16 -4.18
CA VAL A 93 -5.75 -21.93 -4.62
C VAL A 93 -6.14 -22.04 -6.09
N LYS A 94 -5.21 -22.49 -6.95
CA LYS A 94 -5.45 -22.66 -8.38
C LYS A 94 -6.48 -23.75 -8.66
N SER A 95 -6.47 -24.86 -7.91
CA SER A 95 -7.37 -26.00 -8.11
C SER A 95 -8.86 -25.64 -7.92
N VAL A 96 -9.15 -24.64 -7.08
CA VAL A 96 -10.51 -24.12 -6.86
C VAL A 96 -10.97 -23.22 -8.02
N GLY A 97 -10.04 -22.71 -8.82
CA GLY A 97 -10.30 -21.81 -9.94
C GLY A 97 -10.03 -20.34 -9.64
N PHE A 98 -9.43 -20.02 -8.49
CA PHE A 98 -8.99 -18.65 -8.20
C PHE A 98 -7.83 -18.24 -9.12
N ASN A 99 -7.78 -16.95 -9.45
CA ASN A 99 -6.76 -16.34 -10.31
C ASN A 99 -6.04 -15.14 -9.67
N PHE A 100 -6.35 -14.82 -8.40
CA PHE A 100 -5.87 -13.63 -7.72
C PHE A 100 -5.58 -13.90 -6.24
N ILE A 101 -4.50 -13.32 -5.72
CA ILE A 101 -4.11 -13.43 -4.31
C ILE A 101 -3.93 -12.03 -3.74
N ARG A 102 -4.67 -11.74 -2.68
CA ARG A 102 -4.48 -10.56 -1.83
C ARG A 102 -3.61 -10.94 -0.63
N LEU A 103 -2.32 -10.61 -0.66
CA LEU A 103 -1.41 -10.84 0.46
C LEU A 103 -1.40 -9.62 1.39
N THR A 104 -1.86 -9.81 2.62
CA THR A 104 -1.89 -8.72 3.60
C THR A 104 -0.50 -8.48 4.22
N TYR A 105 -0.17 -7.22 4.52
CA TYR A 105 1.08 -6.87 5.18
C TYR A 105 0.98 -5.67 6.11
N ALA A 106 1.97 -5.52 6.99
CA ALA A 106 2.12 -4.36 7.86
C ALA A 106 3.17 -3.40 7.29
N ILE A 107 2.96 -2.09 7.39
CA ILE A 107 4.00 -1.10 7.03
C ILE A 107 5.28 -1.32 7.85
N GLU A 108 5.13 -1.79 9.09
CA GLU A 108 6.23 -2.21 9.96
C GLU A 108 7.22 -3.18 9.29
N THR A 109 6.77 -4.03 8.35
CA THR A 109 7.65 -4.92 7.59
C THR A 109 8.74 -4.12 6.86
N VAL A 110 8.37 -2.98 6.28
CA VAL A 110 9.30 -2.07 5.60
C VAL A 110 10.03 -1.18 6.61
N ASP A 111 9.37 -0.70 7.66
CA ASP A 111 10.00 0.14 8.71
C ASP A 111 11.25 -0.53 9.29
N GLN A 112 11.14 -1.81 9.64
CA GLN A 112 12.23 -2.59 10.22
C GLN A 112 13.42 -2.77 9.25
N ILE A 113 13.20 -2.73 7.93
CA ILE A 113 14.31 -2.74 6.94
C ILE A 113 15.13 -1.44 7.05
N TYR A 114 14.46 -0.30 7.18
CA TYR A 114 15.13 1.00 7.30
C TYR A 114 15.83 1.15 8.64
N GLU A 115 15.21 0.66 9.71
CA GLU A 115 15.83 0.60 11.06
C GLU A 115 17.09 -0.28 11.07
N ARG A 116 17.18 -1.25 10.16
CA ARG A 116 18.30 -2.17 9.97
C ARG A 116 19.22 -1.76 8.82
N ASN A 117 19.28 -0.47 8.49
CA ASN A 117 20.17 0.08 7.45
C ASN A 117 20.02 -0.60 6.08
N GLY A 118 18.78 -0.98 5.71
CA GLY A 118 18.47 -1.62 4.44
C GLY A 118 18.52 -3.15 4.45
N SER A 119 18.91 -3.77 5.57
CA SER A 119 18.91 -5.23 5.72
C SER A 119 17.54 -5.72 6.19
N ASP A 120 16.99 -6.72 5.51
CA ASP A 120 15.72 -7.30 5.92
C ASP A 120 15.83 -8.07 7.24
N VAL A 121 14.67 -8.37 7.84
CA VAL A 121 14.55 -9.21 9.02
C VAL A 121 14.57 -10.68 8.58
N PRO A 122 15.52 -11.48 9.08
CA PRO A 122 15.56 -12.91 8.79
C PRO A 122 14.37 -13.67 9.38
N LEU A 123 13.99 -14.77 8.73
CA LEU A 123 12.86 -15.63 9.11
C LEU A 123 12.90 -16.05 10.58
N GLU A 124 14.05 -16.50 11.09
CA GLU A 124 14.17 -16.91 12.50
C GLU A 124 13.95 -15.74 13.46
N ILE A 125 14.44 -14.55 13.11
CA ILE A 125 14.25 -13.36 13.92
C ILE A 125 12.78 -12.95 13.92
N ALA A 126 12.15 -12.93 12.76
CA ALA A 126 10.72 -12.63 12.62
C ALA A 126 9.85 -13.57 13.47
N MET A 127 10.13 -14.88 13.41
CA MET A 127 9.41 -15.90 14.18
C MET A 127 9.67 -15.78 15.69
N ILE A 128 10.90 -15.53 16.11
CA ILE A 128 11.24 -15.34 17.53
C ILE A 128 10.58 -14.08 18.09
N THR A 129 10.55 -12.99 17.31
CA THR A 129 9.91 -11.74 17.72
C THR A 129 8.39 -11.91 17.87
N GLY A 130 7.72 -12.60 16.94
CA GLY A 130 6.28 -12.78 16.98
C GLY A 130 5.81 -13.86 17.97
N LEU A 131 6.54 -14.97 18.08
CA LEU A 131 6.08 -16.18 18.80
C LEU A 131 6.88 -16.48 20.08
N GLY A 132 7.94 -15.73 20.35
CA GLY A 132 8.92 -16.01 21.41
C GLY A 132 10.00 -17.01 20.99
N TYR A 133 11.07 -17.11 21.77
CA TYR A 133 12.27 -17.88 21.38
C TYR A 133 11.99 -19.36 21.10
N GLU A 134 11.27 -20.05 22.00
CA GLU A 134 11.02 -21.48 21.88
C GLU A 134 10.12 -21.82 20.68
N ASN A 135 8.94 -21.19 20.61
CA ASN A 135 8.01 -21.41 19.50
C ASN A 135 8.56 -20.88 18.18
N GLY A 136 9.18 -19.69 18.17
CA GLY A 136 9.75 -19.11 16.96
C GLY A 136 10.86 -19.97 16.35
N THR A 137 11.75 -20.52 17.18
CA THR A 137 12.79 -21.46 16.71
C THR A 137 12.17 -22.76 16.17
N LYS A 138 11.11 -23.27 16.81
CA LYS A 138 10.40 -24.47 16.35
C LYS A 138 9.73 -24.23 15.00
N VAL A 139 8.90 -23.18 14.90
CA VAL A 139 8.15 -22.85 13.68
C VAL A 139 9.08 -22.52 12.52
N THR A 140 10.20 -21.83 12.77
CA THR A 140 11.23 -21.61 11.73
C THR A 140 11.71 -22.92 11.10
N LYS A 141 11.97 -23.95 11.91
CA LYS A 141 12.40 -25.26 11.40
C LYS A 141 11.30 -25.95 10.60
N GLU A 142 10.04 -25.79 11.02
CA GLU A 142 8.88 -26.33 10.30
C GLU A 142 8.74 -25.67 8.92
N ILE A 143 8.84 -24.34 8.85
CA ILE A 143 8.81 -23.58 7.58
C ILE A 143 9.95 -24.01 6.65
N VAL A 144 11.19 -24.05 7.16
CA VAL A 144 12.37 -24.44 6.36
C VAL A 144 12.28 -25.89 5.88
N ALA A 145 11.67 -26.78 6.66
CA ALA A 145 11.47 -28.18 6.26
C ALA A 145 10.42 -28.34 5.14
N LYS A 146 9.49 -27.39 4.99
CA LYS A 146 8.44 -27.41 3.96
C LYS A 146 8.82 -26.68 2.68
N ASN A 147 9.62 -25.61 2.78
CA ASN A 147 9.92 -24.71 1.67
C ASN A 147 11.37 -24.89 1.24
N ASN A 148 11.57 -25.62 0.14
CA ASN A 148 12.90 -25.98 -0.33
C ASN A 148 13.73 -24.73 -0.68
N GLY A 149 14.99 -24.71 -0.25
CA GLY A 149 15.91 -23.58 -0.46
C GLY A 149 15.75 -22.43 0.53
N TRP A 150 14.74 -22.43 1.39
CA TRP A 150 14.61 -21.45 2.47
C TRP A 150 15.58 -21.81 3.60
N THR A 151 16.03 -20.79 4.31
CA THR A 151 16.87 -20.95 5.50
C THR A 151 16.36 -20.06 6.62
N LYS A 152 16.89 -20.26 7.82
CA LYS A 152 16.63 -19.38 8.96
C LYS A 152 17.01 -17.91 8.69
N ASP A 153 17.91 -17.70 7.73
CA ASP A 153 18.45 -16.39 7.35
C ASP A 153 17.72 -15.74 6.16
N THR A 154 16.75 -16.44 5.54
CA THR A 154 15.91 -15.92 4.44
C THR A 154 15.13 -14.69 4.91
N GLY A 155 15.20 -13.59 4.16
CA GLY A 155 14.48 -12.35 4.48
C GLY A 155 12.98 -12.47 4.20
N ARG A 156 12.16 -11.66 4.87
CA ARG A 156 10.70 -11.60 4.62
C ARG A 156 10.36 -11.20 3.18
N PHE A 157 11.06 -10.23 2.59
CA PHE A 157 10.87 -9.88 1.18
C PHE A 157 11.45 -10.94 0.22
N GLU A 158 12.43 -11.73 0.65
CA GLU A 158 12.82 -12.92 -0.12
C GLU A 158 11.70 -13.96 -0.09
N VAL A 159 11.02 -14.18 1.04
CA VAL A 159 9.80 -15.01 1.11
C VAL A 159 8.74 -14.50 0.13
N TRP A 160 8.53 -13.18 0.07
CA TRP A 160 7.60 -12.59 -0.89
C TRP A 160 8.03 -12.79 -2.34
N ASP A 161 9.33 -12.67 -2.64
CA ASP A 161 9.87 -12.97 -3.97
C ASP A 161 9.50 -14.40 -4.38
N ARG A 162 9.73 -15.39 -3.50
CA ARG A 162 9.39 -16.80 -3.77
C ARG A 162 7.90 -17.02 -4.00
N ILE A 163 7.05 -16.35 -3.22
CA ILE A 163 5.59 -16.45 -3.38
C ILE A 163 5.14 -15.82 -4.70
N ALA A 164 5.64 -14.63 -5.04
CA ALA A 164 5.30 -13.96 -6.28
C ALA A 164 5.76 -14.77 -7.51
N GLU A 165 6.98 -15.34 -7.46
CA GLU A 165 7.51 -16.25 -8.47
C GLU A 165 6.67 -17.52 -8.62
N ALA A 166 6.36 -18.21 -7.52
CA ALA A 166 5.54 -19.42 -7.55
C ALA A 166 4.10 -19.14 -8.02
N ALA A 167 3.54 -17.97 -7.70
CA ALA A 167 2.25 -17.51 -8.19
C ALA A 167 2.29 -17.18 -9.68
N LEU A 168 3.40 -16.62 -10.17
CA LEU A 168 3.60 -16.32 -11.60
C LEU A 168 3.56 -17.62 -12.42
N GLU A 169 4.27 -18.65 -11.98
CA GLU A 169 4.30 -19.96 -12.65
C GLU A 169 2.92 -20.63 -12.75
N ARG A 170 2.01 -20.27 -11.84
CA ARG A 170 0.64 -20.82 -11.74
C ARG A 170 -0.43 -19.95 -12.41
N GLY A 171 -0.03 -18.85 -13.03
CA GLY A 171 -0.96 -17.93 -13.66
C GLY A 171 -1.89 -17.27 -12.61
N LEU A 172 -1.33 -16.83 -11.48
CA LEU A 172 -2.03 -16.13 -10.40
C LEU A 172 -1.56 -14.68 -10.28
N HIS A 173 -2.49 -13.74 -10.43
CA HIS A 173 -2.25 -12.33 -10.13
C HIS A 173 -2.01 -12.14 -8.63
N PHE A 174 -1.18 -11.16 -8.29
CA PHE A 174 -0.75 -10.91 -6.92
C PHE A 174 -1.00 -9.45 -6.55
N HIS A 175 -1.45 -9.25 -5.32
CA HIS A 175 -1.85 -7.95 -4.78
C HIS A 175 -1.40 -7.79 -3.33
N PRO A 176 -0.32 -7.04 -3.08
CA PRO A 176 0.07 -6.65 -1.73
C PRO A 176 -0.93 -5.64 -1.16
N ASP A 177 -1.43 -5.93 0.04
CA ASP A 177 -2.43 -5.13 0.73
C ASP A 177 -1.90 -4.56 2.05
N VAL A 178 -1.85 -3.22 2.17
CA VAL A 178 -1.49 -2.56 3.44
C VAL A 178 -2.60 -2.77 4.47
N HIS A 179 -2.45 -3.79 5.29
CA HIS A 179 -3.51 -4.24 6.17
C HIS A 179 -3.51 -3.56 7.54
N VAL A 180 -2.34 -3.17 8.02
CA VAL A 180 -2.11 -2.38 9.23
C VAL A 180 -0.83 -1.55 9.11
N GLY A 181 -0.68 -0.51 9.92
CA GLY A 181 0.59 0.20 10.06
C GLY A 181 1.60 -0.62 10.88
N LYS A 182 1.22 -0.96 12.12
CA LYS A 182 1.98 -1.85 13.00
C LYS A 182 1.33 -3.23 13.09
N ALA A 183 2.14 -4.27 12.97
CA ALA A 183 1.70 -5.65 13.05
C ALA A 183 1.08 -5.95 14.44
N ASN A 184 -0.04 -6.64 14.43
CA ASN A 184 -0.70 -7.16 15.63
C ASN A 184 -1.50 -8.42 15.27
N GLY A 185 -1.76 -9.29 16.24
CA GLY A 185 -2.53 -10.52 16.05
C GLY A 185 -4.04 -10.34 16.20
N ALA A 186 -4.55 -9.10 16.18
CA ALA A 186 -5.95 -8.79 16.41
C ALA A 186 -6.65 -8.34 15.11
N ALA A 187 -7.95 -8.58 15.03
CA ALA A 187 -8.78 -7.95 14.02
C ALA A 187 -8.68 -6.43 14.12
N THR A 188 -8.81 -5.76 12.98
CA THR A 188 -8.61 -4.32 12.89
C THR A 188 -9.65 -3.57 13.75
N THR A 189 -9.23 -2.84 14.80
CA THR A 189 -10.14 -2.17 15.76
C THR A 189 -10.05 -0.65 15.67
N ARG A 190 -10.88 0.06 16.43
CA ARG A 190 -10.79 1.53 16.55
C ARG A 190 -9.75 2.01 17.55
N THR A 191 -9.17 1.12 18.34
CA THR A 191 -8.31 1.46 19.50
C THR A 191 -6.91 0.85 19.39
N ASP A 192 -6.59 0.22 18.26
CA ASP A 192 -5.32 -0.47 18.03
C ASP A 192 -4.20 0.44 17.51
N GLY A 193 -4.50 1.72 17.30
CA GLY A 193 -3.56 2.71 16.76
C GLY A 193 -3.41 2.66 15.24
N ASN A 194 -4.14 1.79 14.55
CA ASN A 194 -4.06 1.57 13.11
C ASN A 194 -5.27 2.14 12.34
N ALA A 195 -6.19 2.80 13.03
CA ALA A 195 -7.54 3.07 12.50
C ALA A 195 -7.58 4.20 11.47
N TRP A 196 -6.82 5.28 11.71
CA TRP A 196 -6.86 6.50 10.90
C TRP A 196 -5.47 7.13 10.73
N PHE A 197 -5.32 8.01 9.74
CA PHE A 197 -4.06 8.69 9.43
C PHE A 197 -3.44 9.36 10.67
N ASP A 198 -2.13 9.18 10.83
CA ASP A 198 -1.33 9.70 11.95
C ASP A 198 -1.80 9.27 13.35
N ASP A 199 -2.57 8.18 13.41
CA ASP A 199 -2.74 7.42 14.63
C ASP A 199 -1.39 6.79 15.05
N TYR A 200 -1.23 6.43 16.31
CA TYR A 200 0.11 6.18 16.90
C TYR A 200 0.84 4.97 16.30
N ASN A 201 0.13 4.04 15.66
CA ASN A 201 0.70 2.92 14.91
C ASN A 201 0.57 3.09 13.39
N PHE A 202 0.02 4.21 12.90
CA PHE A 202 -0.11 4.50 11.47
C PHE A 202 0.38 5.91 11.07
N PRO A 203 1.68 6.21 11.21
CA PRO A 203 2.25 7.47 10.72
C PRO A 203 2.21 7.55 9.19
N VAL A 204 1.63 8.62 8.63
CA VAL A 204 1.46 8.79 7.16
C VAL A 204 2.81 8.80 6.44
N LYS A 205 3.85 9.38 7.05
CA LYS A 205 5.20 9.39 6.47
C LYS A 205 5.77 7.98 6.28
N ASN A 206 5.58 7.09 7.26
CA ASN A 206 6.06 5.72 7.16
C ASN A 206 5.24 4.95 6.14
N TRP A 207 3.94 5.17 6.13
CA TRP A 207 3.03 4.59 5.15
C TRP A 207 3.44 4.91 3.70
N HIS A 208 3.66 6.19 3.36
CA HIS A 208 4.12 6.57 2.01
C HIS A 208 5.44 5.90 1.64
N ARG A 209 6.41 5.85 2.57
CA ARG A 209 7.68 5.14 2.34
C ARG A 209 7.46 3.66 2.07
N GLY A 210 6.60 3.01 2.87
CA GLY A 210 6.25 1.60 2.70
C GLY A 210 5.60 1.31 1.34
N LEU A 211 4.65 2.16 0.93
CA LEU A 211 4.02 2.06 -0.39
C LEU A 211 5.04 2.19 -1.53
N GLN A 212 5.91 3.18 -1.47
CA GLN A 212 6.97 3.37 -2.49
C GLN A 212 7.94 2.19 -2.53
N TYR A 213 8.28 1.61 -1.39
CA TYR A 213 9.14 0.42 -1.31
C TYR A 213 8.49 -0.77 -2.01
N VAL A 214 7.22 -1.07 -1.69
CA VAL A 214 6.47 -2.19 -2.29
C VAL A 214 6.19 -1.95 -3.77
N ALA A 215 5.88 -0.71 -4.17
CA ALA A 215 5.74 -0.33 -5.58
C ALA A 215 7.02 -0.58 -6.38
N ASN A 216 8.19 -0.30 -5.79
CA ASN A 216 9.48 -0.59 -6.41
C ASN A 216 9.80 -2.09 -6.44
N TRP A 217 9.48 -2.83 -5.36
CA TRP A 217 9.58 -4.29 -5.32
C TRP A 217 8.73 -4.95 -6.41
N ALA A 218 7.49 -4.49 -6.60
CA ALA A 218 6.55 -5.01 -7.58
C ALA A 218 7.06 -4.94 -9.03
N LYS A 219 7.96 -3.99 -9.36
CA LYS A 219 8.56 -3.91 -10.70
C LYS A 219 9.31 -5.17 -11.12
N LYS A 220 9.81 -5.94 -10.16
CA LYS A 220 10.53 -7.20 -10.40
C LYS A 220 9.58 -8.36 -10.73
N HIS A 221 8.30 -8.23 -10.37
CA HIS A 221 7.33 -9.32 -10.36
C HIS A 221 6.17 -9.03 -11.30
N PRO A 222 6.18 -9.56 -12.53
CA PRO A 222 5.22 -9.16 -13.55
C PRO A 222 3.75 -9.46 -13.21
N ASN A 223 3.48 -10.47 -12.38
CA ASN A 223 2.14 -10.83 -11.88
C ASN A 223 1.65 -9.99 -10.71
N VAL A 224 2.49 -9.12 -10.15
CA VAL A 224 2.04 -8.10 -9.20
C VAL A 224 1.41 -6.96 -10.00
N VAL A 225 0.11 -7.08 -10.23
CA VAL A 225 -0.64 -6.20 -11.13
C VAL A 225 -1.35 -5.06 -10.41
N SER A 226 -1.51 -5.18 -9.10
CA SER A 226 -2.14 -4.17 -8.26
C SER A 226 -1.53 -4.17 -6.85
N MET A 227 -1.76 -3.09 -6.11
CA MET A 227 -1.48 -3.02 -4.66
C MET A 227 -2.50 -2.10 -3.98
N SER A 228 -2.78 -2.33 -2.68
CA SER A 228 -3.72 -1.49 -1.94
C SER A 228 -3.03 -0.34 -1.23
N LEU A 229 -3.77 0.76 -1.08
CA LEU A 229 -3.36 1.87 -0.24
C LEU A 229 -3.41 1.50 1.25
N ARG A 230 -4.55 1.00 1.73
CA ARG A 230 -4.79 0.72 3.15
C ARG A 230 -6.10 -0.07 3.28
N ASN A 231 -6.15 -1.11 4.10
CA ASN A 231 -7.37 -1.83 4.45
C ASN A 231 -8.24 -1.11 5.50
N GLU A 232 -9.54 -1.05 5.29
CA GLU A 232 -10.57 -0.76 6.30
C GLU A 232 -10.31 0.48 7.15
N LEU A 233 -10.16 1.66 6.53
CA LEU A 233 -10.04 2.90 7.30
C LEU A 233 -11.31 3.17 8.12
N ARG A 234 -11.14 3.56 9.38
CA ARG A 234 -12.27 3.83 10.29
C ARG A 234 -11.93 4.93 11.29
N ARG A 235 -12.96 5.50 11.90
CA ARG A 235 -12.78 6.51 12.95
C ARG A 235 -11.97 5.90 14.10
N ALA A 236 -10.83 6.51 14.41
CA ALA A 236 -10.06 6.18 15.59
C ALA A 236 -10.81 6.56 16.88
N ILE A 237 -10.69 5.73 17.91
CA ILE A 237 -11.14 6.03 19.27
C ILE A 237 -9.91 6.11 20.15
N ASN A 238 -9.55 7.34 20.55
CA ASN A 238 -8.52 7.53 21.56
C ASN A 238 -9.14 7.37 22.95
N THR A 239 -8.82 6.27 23.63
CA THR A 239 -9.31 5.96 24.98
C THR A 239 -8.54 6.69 26.08
N THR A 240 -7.36 7.27 25.76
CA THR A 240 -6.47 7.92 26.73
C THR A 240 -6.55 9.45 26.71
N ALA A 241 -6.89 10.04 25.55
CA ALA A 241 -7.16 11.47 25.41
C ALA A 241 -8.29 11.67 24.39
N PRO A 242 -9.55 11.88 24.82
CA PRO A 242 -10.63 12.14 23.89
C PRO A 242 -10.36 13.46 23.16
N THR A 243 -9.99 13.39 21.89
CA THR A 243 -9.93 14.55 21.00
C THR A 243 -11.33 14.84 20.46
N TRP A 244 -11.70 16.11 20.38
CA TRP A 244 -13.02 16.50 19.86
C TRP A 244 -13.21 16.16 18.37
N THR A 245 -12.10 16.09 17.63
CA THR A 245 -12.05 15.72 16.22
C THR A 245 -10.77 14.95 15.96
N THR A 246 -10.87 13.94 15.10
CA THR A 246 -9.76 13.13 14.57
C THR A 246 -9.41 13.51 13.13
N GLY A 247 -10.11 14.49 12.53
CA GLY A 247 -10.02 14.76 11.11
C GLY A 247 -10.58 13.60 10.29
N TYR A 248 -11.57 12.90 10.84
CA TYR A 248 -12.23 11.79 10.16
C TYR A 248 -13.29 12.35 9.21
N ASP A 249 -12.82 12.81 8.05
CA ASP A 249 -13.62 13.47 7.02
C ASP A 249 -13.12 13.14 5.61
N TRP A 250 -13.95 13.45 4.61
CA TRP A 250 -13.67 13.18 3.19
C TRP A 250 -12.46 13.96 2.65
N LEU A 251 -12.19 15.18 3.14
CA LEU A 251 -11.06 15.97 2.65
C LEU A 251 -9.73 15.33 3.07
N THR A 252 -9.65 14.89 4.32
CA THR A 252 -8.48 14.20 4.87
C THR A 252 -8.28 12.85 4.19
N PHE A 253 -9.37 12.10 3.97
CA PHE A 253 -9.35 10.85 3.22
C PHE A 253 -8.76 11.02 1.81
N VAL A 254 -9.42 11.86 1.00
CA VAL A 254 -9.06 12.04 -0.41
C VAL A 254 -7.67 12.66 -0.53
N GLY A 255 -7.32 13.63 0.33
CA GLY A 255 -6.01 14.26 0.31
C GLY A 255 -4.86 13.28 0.55
N ASN A 256 -4.98 12.41 1.56
CA ASN A 256 -3.97 11.38 1.86
C ASN A 256 -3.92 10.30 0.77
N TYR A 257 -5.06 9.82 0.28
CA TYR A 257 -5.09 8.81 -0.77
C TYR A 257 -4.55 9.32 -2.10
N THR A 258 -4.83 10.57 -2.46
CA THR A 258 -4.25 11.23 -3.63
C THR A 258 -2.73 11.29 -3.51
N ALA A 259 -2.21 11.78 -2.37
CA ALA A 259 -0.77 11.90 -2.15
C ALA A 259 -0.06 10.54 -2.13
N ALA A 260 -0.70 9.51 -1.58
CA ALA A 260 -0.17 8.15 -1.57
C ALA A 260 -0.16 7.52 -2.98
N THR A 261 -1.20 7.77 -3.78
CA THR A 261 -1.27 7.33 -5.18
C THR A 261 -0.22 8.05 -6.03
N ASP A 262 -0.03 9.35 -5.84
CA ASP A 262 1.08 10.10 -6.47
C ASP A 262 2.45 9.50 -6.10
N ALA A 263 2.64 9.12 -4.84
CA ALA A 263 3.88 8.51 -4.37
C ALA A 263 4.14 7.15 -5.04
N ILE A 264 3.13 6.29 -5.16
CA ILE A 264 3.21 5.01 -5.90
C ILE A 264 3.50 5.27 -7.37
N TYR A 265 2.71 6.14 -8.02
CA TYR A 265 2.81 6.41 -9.46
C TYR A 265 4.18 6.96 -9.86
N SER A 266 4.79 7.79 -9.02
CA SER A 266 6.16 8.28 -9.22
C SER A 266 7.22 7.18 -9.28
N ILE A 267 6.94 6.05 -8.63
CA ILE A 267 7.82 4.88 -8.60
C ILE A 267 7.40 3.91 -9.69
N ASN A 268 6.15 3.45 -9.71
CA ASN A 268 5.63 2.43 -10.59
C ASN A 268 4.34 2.92 -11.27
N PRO A 269 4.40 3.54 -12.46
CA PRO A 269 3.21 4.04 -13.15
C PRO A 269 2.37 2.93 -13.80
N ASP A 270 2.88 1.70 -13.83
CA ASP A 270 2.28 0.55 -14.52
C ASP A 270 1.35 -0.28 -13.61
N ILE A 271 1.35 -0.05 -12.30
CA ILE A 271 0.59 -0.82 -11.31
C ILE A 271 -0.77 -0.19 -11.05
N LEU A 272 -1.81 -1.02 -10.87
CA LEU A 272 -3.10 -0.55 -10.37
C LEU A 272 -3.02 -0.29 -8.86
N VAL A 273 -3.75 0.71 -8.39
CA VAL A 273 -3.83 1.09 -6.97
C VAL A 273 -5.27 0.91 -6.50
N THR A 274 -5.49 0.05 -5.51
CA THR A 274 -6.84 -0.09 -4.91
C THR A 274 -7.05 0.95 -3.80
N TRP A 275 -8.18 1.65 -3.90
CA TRP A 275 -8.65 2.62 -2.93
C TRP A 275 -9.76 1.99 -2.11
N SER A 276 -9.45 1.65 -0.87
CA SER A 276 -10.44 1.20 0.10
C SER A 276 -11.33 2.35 0.57
N GLY A 277 -12.54 2.04 1.06
CA GLY A 277 -13.50 3.04 1.53
C GLY A 277 -13.33 3.48 2.98
N LEU A 278 -14.21 4.39 3.40
CA LEU A 278 -14.40 4.75 4.80
C LEU A 278 -15.30 3.74 5.50
N GLN A 279 -15.32 3.79 6.84
CA GLN A 279 -16.11 2.93 7.72
C GLN A 279 -15.86 1.43 7.42
N TYR A 280 -14.60 1.00 7.53
CA TYR A 280 -14.21 -0.38 7.21
C TYR A 280 -14.50 -0.75 5.75
N ASP A 281 -14.16 0.15 4.83
CA ASP A 281 -14.36 0.01 3.39
C ASP A 281 -15.83 -0.09 2.97
N GLN A 282 -16.76 0.45 3.76
CA GLN A 282 -18.20 0.37 3.48
C GLN A 282 -18.75 1.61 2.77
N ASP A 283 -17.96 2.66 2.60
CA ASP A 283 -18.42 3.92 2.01
C ASP A 283 -17.36 4.59 1.12
N LEU A 284 -17.66 4.66 -0.17
CA LEU A 284 -16.98 5.43 -1.22
C LEU A 284 -17.96 6.38 -1.94
N SER A 285 -19.14 6.61 -1.36
CA SER A 285 -20.28 7.27 -2.01
C SER A 285 -19.94 8.70 -2.46
N ALA A 286 -19.14 9.43 -1.67
CA ALA A 286 -18.75 10.79 -2.00
C ALA A 286 -17.87 10.88 -3.25
N LEU A 287 -16.99 9.90 -3.46
CA LEU A 287 -16.11 9.84 -4.63
C LEU A 287 -16.88 9.44 -5.88
N THR A 288 -17.61 8.33 -5.79
CA THR A 288 -18.33 7.70 -6.90
C THR A 288 -19.51 8.53 -7.39
N SER A 289 -20.14 9.31 -6.51
CA SER A 289 -21.25 10.20 -6.87
C SER A 289 -20.82 11.65 -7.13
N GLY A 290 -19.53 11.97 -7.06
CA GLY A 290 -19.01 13.32 -7.30
C GLY A 290 -19.56 14.38 -6.32
N LEU A 291 -19.69 14.03 -5.04
CA LEU A 291 -20.27 14.93 -4.03
C LEU A 291 -19.27 16.00 -3.56
N ASN A 292 -19.81 17.09 -3.03
CA ASN A 292 -18.99 18.09 -2.34
C ASN A 292 -18.41 17.51 -1.04
N LEU A 293 -17.11 17.23 -1.03
CA LEU A 293 -16.38 16.63 0.10
C LEU A 293 -16.47 17.46 1.39
N ASN A 294 -16.74 18.76 1.31
CA ASN A 294 -16.94 19.60 2.51
C ASN A 294 -18.22 19.25 3.28
N THR A 295 -19.21 18.65 2.63
CA THR A 295 -20.57 18.47 3.17
C THR A 295 -21.17 17.09 2.88
N ALA A 296 -20.45 16.23 2.17
CA ALA A 296 -20.92 14.89 1.85
C ALA A 296 -21.22 14.10 3.14
N PRO A 297 -22.32 13.34 3.20
CA PRO A 297 -22.63 12.50 4.35
C PRO A 297 -21.47 11.57 4.69
N LEU A 298 -21.22 11.37 5.98
CA LEU A 298 -20.19 10.45 6.47
C LEU A 298 -20.65 9.84 7.79
N TYR A 299 -20.66 8.51 7.88
CA TYR A 299 -20.99 7.83 9.12
C TYR A 299 -19.94 8.14 10.21
N LYS A 300 -20.40 8.68 11.35
CA LYS A 300 -19.55 9.14 12.46
C LYS A 300 -18.42 10.07 11.99
N GLY A 301 -18.64 10.88 10.95
CA GLY A 301 -17.69 11.87 10.49
C GLY A 301 -17.48 13.05 11.43
N ASP A 302 -16.31 13.68 11.34
CA ASP A 302 -16.09 14.99 11.93
C ASP A 302 -16.66 16.08 11.00
N ALA A 303 -17.53 16.93 11.54
CA ALA A 303 -18.17 17.98 10.75
C ALA A 303 -17.19 19.12 10.42
N ILE A 304 -17.05 19.44 9.13
CA ILE A 304 -16.40 20.68 8.69
C ILE A 304 -17.39 21.82 8.91
N ARG A 305 -17.27 22.51 10.05
CA ARG A 305 -18.26 23.49 10.55
C ARG A 305 -18.65 24.56 9.55
N ASP A 306 -17.72 24.99 8.71
CA ASP A 306 -17.91 26.02 7.69
C ASP A 306 -18.06 25.44 6.27
N GLY A 307 -18.24 24.12 6.12
CA GLY A 307 -18.29 23.41 4.85
C GLY A 307 -19.30 23.97 3.85
N TYR A 308 -20.50 24.35 4.31
CA TYR A 308 -21.55 24.97 3.48
C TYR A 308 -21.20 26.38 2.98
N ARG A 309 -20.23 27.05 3.60
CA ARG A 309 -19.76 28.39 3.20
C ARG A 309 -18.52 28.33 2.30
N ARG A 310 -17.88 27.16 2.20
CA ARG A 310 -16.70 26.95 1.36
C ARG A 310 -17.11 26.71 -0.08
N LYS A 311 -16.19 27.00 -1.00
CA LYS A 311 -16.34 26.55 -2.40
C LYS A 311 -16.41 25.01 -2.39
N PRO A 312 -17.34 24.40 -3.15
CA PRO A 312 -17.40 22.96 -3.27
C PRO A 312 -16.05 22.36 -3.74
N VAL A 313 -15.67 21.25 -3.11
CA VAL A 313 -14.52 20.44 -3.50
C VAL A 313 -15.07 19.09 -3.90
N VAL A 314 -14.79 18.67 -5.13
CA VAL A 314 -15.20 17.37 -5.68
C VAL A 314 -13.93 16.69 -6.16
N PHE A 315 -13.76 15.41 -5.86
CA PHE A 315 -12.64 14.64 -6.38
C PHE A 315 -12.88 14.34 -7.86
N ASP A 316 -11.87 14.57 -8.69
CA ASP A 316 -11.92 14.31 -10.12
C ASP A 316 -10.76 13.39 -10.51
N LEU A 317 -11.04 12.08 -10.59
CA LEU A 317 -10.07 11.06 -10.98
C LEU A 317 -9.42 11.38 -12.34
N ALA A 318 -10.21 11.90 -13.30
CA ALA A 318 -9.75 12.18 -14.65
C ALA A 318 -8.73 13.33 -14.72
N SER A 319 -8.61 14.13 -13.65
CA SER A 319 -7.62 15.21 -13.55
C SER A 319 -6.22 14.73 -13.18
N HIS A 320 -6.05 13.46 -12.82
CA HIS A 320 -4.78 12.88 -12.37
C HIS A 320 -4.09 12.06 -13.47
N PRO A 321 -2.74 11.99 -13.47
CA PRO A 321 -2.00 11.21 -14.47
C PRO A 321 -2.20 9.69 -14.34
N TRP A 322 -2.71 9.23 -13.20
CA TRP A 322 -3.04 7.83 -12.89
C TRP A 322 -4.55 7.54 -12.98
N ALA A 323 -5.29 8.33 -13.76
CA ALA A 323 -6.74 8.20 -13.89
C ALA A 323 -7.19 6.78 -14.31
N ASP A 324 -6.39 6.08 -15.11
CA ASP A 324 -6.64 4.70 -15.57
C ASP A 324 -6.00 3.64 -14.66
N LYS A 325 -5.56 4.00 -13.45
CA LYS A 325 -4.85 3.10 -12.52
C LYS A 325 -5.57 2.86 -11.20
N VAL A 326 -6.70 3.51 -10.95
CA VAL A 326 -7.41 3.37 -9.67
C VAL A 326 -8.57 2.39 -9.77
N VAL A 327 -8.64 1.48 -8.79
CA VAL A 327 -9.76 0.57 -8.57
C VAL A 327 -10.35 0.87 -7.20
N TYR A 328 -11.67 1.04 -7.12
CA TYR A 328 -12.37 1.25 -5.85
C TYR A 328 -12.72 -0.09 -5.19
N GLU A 329 -12.46 -0.21 -3.89
CA GLU A 329 -12.67 -1.41 -3.10
C GLU A 329 -13.70 -1.14 -1.99
N LEU A 330 -14.77 -1.94 -1.97
CA LEU A 330 -15.82 -1.88 -0.96
C LEU A 330 -16.03 -3.24 -0.31
N HIS A 331 -16.23 -3.23 1.00
CA HIS A 331 -16.56 -4.39 1.81
C HIS A 331 -18.02 -4.35 2.26
N LEU A 332 -18.53 -5.53 2.59
CA LEU A 332 -19.85 -5.71 3.18
C LEU A 332 -19.75 -6.70 4.35
N TYR A 333 -20.22 -6.29 5.52
CA TYR A 333 -20.20 -7.13 6.72
C TYR A 333 -21.58 -7.23 7.33
N SER A 334 -21.93 -8.43 7.79
CA SER A 334 -23.14 -8.64 8.60
C SER A 334 -23.09 -7.97 9.96
N MET A 335 -21.89 -7.62 10.41
CA MET A 335 -21.62 -6.86 11.64
C MET A 335 -21.46 -5.36 11.38
N SER A 336 -21.87 -4.85 10.21
CA SER A 336 -21.85 -3.41 9.95
C SER A 336 -22.66 -2.66 11.01
N GLU A 337 -22.20 -1.45 11.34
CA GLU A 337 -22.90 -0.58 12.29
C GLU A 337 -23.99 0.26 11.66
N ASN A 338 -24.05 0.30 10.33
CA ASN A 338 -24.91 1.21 9.57
C ASN A 338 -25.39 0.67 8.22
N LEU A 339 -25.06 -0.56 7.86
CA LEU A 339 -25.58 -1.27 6.68
C LEU A 339 -26.40 -2.50 7.13
N ASP A 340 -27.54 -2.73 6.49
CA ASP A 340 -28.40 -3.90 6.65
C ASP A 340 -28.09 -4.96 5.59
N THR A 341 -27.59 -6.11 6.05
CA THR A 341 -27.28 -7.27 5.20
C THR A 341 -28.34 -8.37 5.27
N GLY A 342 -29.55 -8.05 5.74
CA GLY A 342 -30.58 -9.05 6.04
C GLY A 342 -31.18 -9.75 4.81
N ASN A 343 -31.12 -9.14 3.62
CA ASN A 343 -31.60 -9.75 2.37
C ASN A 343 -30.96 -9.13 1.11
N CYS A 344 -31.06 -9.81 -0.04
CA CYS A 344 -30.42 -9.35 -1.28
C CYS A 344 -30.90 -7.98 -1.77
N PRO A 345 -32.22 -7.65 -1.79
CA PRO A 345 -32.66 -6.33 -2.21
C PRO A 345 -32.08 -5.16 -1.39
N ILE A 346 -32.00 -5.30 -0.06
CA ILE A 346 -31.42 -4.24 0.78
C ILE A 346 -29.90 -4.15 0.57
N ILE A 347 -29.21 -5.29 0.46
CA ILE A 347 -27.77 -5.34 0.16
C ILE A 347 -27.47 -4.63 -1.17
N GLU A 348 -28.23 -4.89 -2.22
CA GLU A 348 -28.04 -4.28 -3.53
C GLU A 348 -28.23 -2.76 -3.48
N ALA A 349 -29.30 -2.30 -2.82
CA ALA A 349 -29.59 -0.88 -2.66
C ALA A 349 -28.50 -0.15 -1.85
N GLU A 350 -28.04 -0.76 -0.75
CA GLU A 350 -27.01 -0.18 0.11
C GLU A 350 -25.63 -0.19 -0.55
N LEU A 351 -25.22 -1.27 -1.22
CA LEU A 351 -23.97 -1.30 -1.99
C LEU A 351 -23.98 -0.22 -3.08
N TYR A 352 -25.10 -0.08 -3.80
CA TYR A 352 -25.26 0.97 -4.82
C TYR A 352 -25.07 2.35 -4.21
N GLN A 353 -25.73 2.63 -3.07
CA GLN A 353 -25.60 3.90 -2.37
C GLN A 353 -24.18 4.15 -1.83
N SER A 354 -23.50 3.10 -1.34
CA SER A 354 -22.16 3.17 -0.78
C SER A 354 -21.05 3.32 -1.82
N GLY A 355 -21.34 3.14 -3.11
CA GLY A 355 -20.41 3.46 -4.20
C GLY A 355 -20.41 2.49 -5.38
N PHE A 356 -21.20 1.41 -5.35
CA PHE A 356 -21.38 0.55 -6.54
C PHE A 356 -22.12 1.27 -7.69
N ASN A 357 -22.68 2.45 -7.46
CA ASN A 357 -23.25 3.28 -8.51
C ASN A 357 -22.24 3.82 -9.54
N ALA A 358 -20.93 3.59 -9.32
CA ALA A 358 -19.88 3.83 -10.30
C ALA A 358 -19.74 2.72 -11.36
N LEU A 359 -20.50 1.62 -11.26
CA LEU A 359 -20.50 0.49 -12.22
C LEU A 359 -21.33 0.71 -13.48
#